data_AF-X0WBA2-F1
#
_entry.id   AF-X0WBA2-F1
#
_cell.length_a   1.000
_cell.length_b   1.000
_cell.length_c   1.000
_cell.angle_alpha   90.00
_cell.angle_beta   90.00
_cell.angle_gamma   90.00
#
_symmetry.space_group_name_H-M   'P 1'
#
loop_
_entity.id
_entity.type
_entity.pdbx_description
1 polymer ?
#
loop_
_entity_poly.entity_id
_entity_poly.type
_entity_poly.pdbx_seq_one_letter_code
_entity_poly.pdbx_strand_id
1 'polypeptide(L)'
;MITKDNIRTIEEVSAILEEQELTKEELMTYLRQVMEIRAFEDNISNLLGKALLNGASHLYAGQEAVAVGAVAALCDDDLITSTHRGHGHAHAHGDKAAQTPEAKQEHFNKMMAEVLGKSGGYCKGKGGSMHIADVAHGNLGATGIVGGNIPVAVGAALAQKLQGSNRVVLCFFGDGASNTGNFHESLNMASTWDLPVVFMVENNQYAMSVPWVKATRLEDI
;
A
#
# COMPACT_ATOMS: atom_id res chain seq x y z
N MET A 1 34.16 9.81 -9.27
CA MET A 1 33.98 11.04 -10.07
C MET A 1 32.50 11.40 -9.98
N ILE A 2 32.17 12.42 -9.21
CA ILE A 2 30.79 12.89 -9.02
C ILE A 2 30.48 13.78 -10.23
N THR A 3 29.55 13.37 -11.09
CA THR A 3 29.11 14.15 -12.24
C THR A 3 28.04 15.16 -11.83
N LYS A 4 27.88 16.25 -12.60
CA LYS A 4 26.96 17.37 -12.33
C LYS A 4 25.49 16.96 -12.17
N ASP A 5 25.07 15.80 -12.67
CA ASP A 5 23.70 15.28 -12.48
C ASP A 5 23.44 14.75 -11.06
N ASN A 6 24.47 14.37 -10.31
CA ASN A 6 24.33 13.95 -8.90
C ASN A 6 24.29 15.13 -7.91
N ILE A 7 24.56 16.35 -8.35
CA ILE A 7 24.48 17.56 -7.50
C ILE A 7 23.03 18.05 -7.42
N ARG A 8 22.19 17.75 -8.43
CA ARG A 8 20.75 18.07 -8.41
C ARG A 8 20.00 17.31 -7.30
N THR A 9 20.43 16.11 -6.92
CA THR A 9 19.66 15.27 -5.99
C THR A 9 19.89 15.54 -4.50
N ILE A 10 21.07 15.96 -4.05
CA ILE A 10 21.30 16.16 -2.60
C ILE A 10 20.65 17.47 -2.14
N GLU A 11 20.81 18.56 -2.89
CA GLU A 11 20.23 19.86 -2.53
C GLU A 11 18.70 19.82 -2.58
N GLU A 12 18.11 19.19 -3.61
CA GLU A 12 16.65 19.01 -3.72
C GLU A 12 16.12 18.12 -2.59
N VAL A 13 16.78 17.00 -2.28
CA VAL A 13 16.36 16.14 -1.18
C VAL A 13 16.51 16.88 0.16
N SER A 14 17.61 17.58 0.40
CA SER A 14 17.79 18.40 1.61
C SER A 14 16.69 19.45 1.75
N ALA A 15 16.33 20.14 0.66
CA ALA A 15 15.24 21.11 0.66
C ALA A 15 13.89 20.47 0.99
N ILE A 16 13.57 19.30 0.42
CA ILE A 16 12.34 18.56 0.73
C ILE A 16 12.33 18.11 2.19
N LEU A 17 13.45 17.62 2.72
CA LEU A 17 13.56 17.20 4.11
C LEU A 17 13.33 18.38 5.07
N GLU A 18 13.89 19.55 4.75
CA GLU A 18 13.69 20.78 5.52
C GLU A 18 12.23 21.27 5.43
N GLU A 19 11.63 21.28 4.23
CA GLU A 19 10.24 21.71 4.00
C GLU A 19 9.22 20.82 4.73
N GLN A 20 9.48 19.50 4.77
CA GLN A 20 8.62 18.53 5.45
C GLN A 20 8.97 18.36 6.93
N GLU A 21 9.95 19.12 7.45
CA GLU A 21 10.44 19.05 8.84
C GLU A 21 10.83 17.62 9.30
N LEU A 22 11.29 16.77 8.37
CA LEU A 22 11.56 15.36 8.64
C LEU A 22 12.83 15.16 9.47
N THR A 23 12.69 14.44 10.57
CA THR A 23 13.81 14.10 11.46
C THR A 23 14.62 12.92 10.92
N LYS A 24 15.88 12.83 11.36
CA LYS A 24 16.73 11.66 11.07
C LYS A 24 16.07 10.35 11.54
N GLU A 25 15.36 10.37 12.66
CA GLU A 25 14.71 9.18 13.23
C GLU A 25 13.57 8.68 12.33
N GLU A 26 12.76 9.60 11.79
CA GLU A 26 11.72 9.28 10.81
C GLU A 26 12.31 8.70 9.53
N LEU A 27 13.37 9.32 8.99
CA LEU A 27 14.04 8.83 7.79
C LEU A 27 14.65 7.43 7.98
N MET A 28 15.25 7.17 9.15
CA MET A 28 15.74 5.84 9.50
C MET A 28 14.60 4.83 9.62
N THR A 29 13.44 5.26 10.13
CA THR A 29 12.24 4.44 10.20
C THR A 29 11.71 4.09 8.81
N TYR A 30 11.63 5.06 7.89
CA TYR A 30 11.19 4.82 6.51
C TYR A 30 12.15 3.88 5.77
N LEU A 31 13.46 4.09 5.92
CA LEU A 31 14.47 3.22 5.33
C LEU A 31 14.36 1.79 5.85
N ARG A 32 14.16 1.62 7.17
CA ARG A 32 13.93 0.31 7.79
C ARG A 32 12.71 -0.37 7.17
N GLN A 33 11.57 0.32 7.10
CA GLN A 33 10.34 -0.25 6.53
C GLN A 33 10.52 -0.65 5.06
N VAL A 34 11.21 0.17 4.25
CA VAL A 34 11.53 -0.19 2.85
C VAL A 34 12.35 -1.48 2.77
N MET A 35 13.39 -1.61 3.60
CA MET A 35 14.23 -2.81 3.65
C MET A 35 13.47 -4.04 4.14
N GLU A 36 12.61 -3.85 5.14
CA GLU A 36 11.75 -4.87 5.71
C GLU A 36 10.75 -5.42 4.69
N ILE A 37 10.06 -4.55 3.95
CA ILE A 37 9.15 -4.98 2.87
C ILE A 37 9.94 -5.78 1.84
N ARG A 38 11.10 -5.28 1.39
CA ARG A 38 11.95 -6.03 0.45
C ARG A 38 12.31 -7.41 0.99
N ALA A 39 12.76 -7.51 2.23
CA ALA A 39 13.14 -8.78 2.85
C ALA A 39 11.93 -9.74 2.98
N PHE A 40 10.75 -9.21 3.31
CA PHE A 40 9.52 -9.98 3.36
C PHE A 40 9.16 -10.56 1.99
N GLU A 41 9.22 -9.73 0.93
CA GLU A 41 8.92 -10.13 -0.45
C GLU A 41 9.93 -11.13 -1.01
N ASP A 42 11.22 -10.95 -0.74
CA ASP A 42 12.27 -11.89 -1.14
C ASP A 42 12.07 -13.28 -0.49
N ASN A 43 11.62 -13.31 0.77
CA ASN A 43 11.28 -14.55 1.45
C ASN A 43 10.06 -15.24 0.81
N ILE A 44 9.00 -14.49 0.48
CA ILE A 44 7.83 -15.03 -0.23
C ILE A 44 8.25 -15.58 -1.60
N SER A 45 9.06 -14.84 -2.35
CA SER A 45 9.61 -15.24 -3.64
C SER A 45 10.38 -16.57 -3.55
N ASN A 46 11.23 -16.72 -2.52
CA ASN A 46 11.96 -17.94 -2.24
C ASN A 46 11.03 -19.13 -1.93
N LEU A 47 9.98 -18.90 -1.13
CA LEU A 47 9.00 -19.94 -0.77
C LEU A 47 8.15 -20.38 -1.96
N LEU A 48 7.78 -19.45 -2.86
CA LEU A 48 7.15 -19.75 -4.15
C LEU A 48 8.07 -20.60 -5.02
N GLY A 49 9.34 -20.21 -5.16
CA GLY A 49 10.33 -20.95 -5.94
C GLY A 49 10.58 -22.38 -5.44
N LYS A 50 10.35 -22.62 -4.15
CA LYS A 50 10.42 -23.95 -3.51
C LYS A 50 9.10 -24.72 -3.51
N ALA A 51 8.03 -24.16 -4.07
CA ALA A 51 6.67 -24.70 -4.00
C ALA A 51 6.18 -24.99 -2.57
N LEU A 52 6.65 -24.19 -1.58
CA LEU A 52 6.20 -24.28 -0.18
C LEU A 52 5.00 -23.38 0.09
N LEU A 53 4.83 -22.33 -0.72
CA LEU A 53 3.65 -21.47 -0.73
C LEU A 53 2.69 -21.98 -1.82
N ASN A 54 1.46 -22.31 -1.42
CA ASN A 54 0.41 -22.75 -2.34
C ASN A 54 -0.43 -21.56 -2.79
N GLY A 55 -0.69 -21.47 -4.09
CA GLY A 55 -1.49 -20.39 -4.69
C GLY A 55 -0.64 -19.30 -5.35
N ALA A 56 -1.31 -18.21 -5.72
CA ALA A 56 -0.67 -17.06 -6.34
C ALA A 56 -0.29 -16.02 -5.27
N SER A 57 0.84 -15.35 -5.49
CA SER A 57 1.29 -14.21 -4.70
C SER A 57 1.82 -13.15 -5.64
N HIS A 58 1.56 -11.89 -5.29
CA HIS A 58 1.95 -10.72 -6.09
C HIS A 58 2.90 -9.87 -5.25
N LEU A 59 4.19 -9.95 -5.57
CA LEU A 59 5.22 -9.30 -4.78
C LEU A 59 5.16 -7.78 -4.91
N TYR A 60 5.21 -7.05 -3.82
CA TYR A 60 5.29 -5.59 -3.81
C TYR A 60 6.72 -5.04 -4.05
N ALA A 61 7.67 -5.93 -4.33
CA ALA A 61 9.07 -5.58 -4.56
C ALA A 61 9.22 -4.54 -5.68
N GLY A 62 9.88 -3.43 -5.37
CA GLY A 62 10.08 -2.28 -6.28
C GLY A 62 9.10 -1.13 -6.07
N GLN A 63 8.07 -1.28 -5.23
CA GLN A 63 7.10 -0.23 -4.89
C GLN A 63 7.17 0.18 -3.42
N GLU A 64 8.17 -0.27 -2.66
CA GLU A 64 8.23 -0.11 -1.20
C GLU A 64 8.12 1.35 -0.74
N ALA A 65 8.78 2.26 -1.46
CA ALA A 65 8.76 3.69 -1.15
C ALA A 65 7.35 4.30 -1.29
N VAL A 66 6.50 3.76 -2.17
CA VAL A 66 5.12 4.22 -2.38
C VAL A 66 4.29 3.93 -1.13
N ALA A 67 4.26 2.67 -0.68
CA ALA A 67 3.54 2.30 0.53
C ALA A 67 4.05 3.06 1.76
N VAL A 68 5.36 3.07 1.99
CA VAL A 68 5.96 3.69 3.18
C VAL A 68 5.73 5.20 3.19
N GLY A 69 5.99 5.89 2.08
CA GLY A 69 5.78 7.33 1.99
C GLY A 69 4.32 7.73 2.13
N ALA A 70 3.41 7.02 1.45
CA ALA A 70 1.98 7.33 1.51
C ALA A 70 1.38 7.10 2.90
N VAL A 71 1.76 6.01 3.58
CA VAL A 71 1.27 5.70 4.94
C VAL A 71 1.92 6.59 6.01
N ALA A 72 3.17 7.02 5.81
CA ALA A 72 3.83 7.96 6.72
C ALA A 72 3.04 9.27 6.86
N ALA A 73 2.40 9.73 5.79
CA ALA A 73 1.60 10.95 5.77
C ALA A 73 0.20 10.82 6.42
N LEU A 74 -0.24 9.60 6.76
CA LEU A 74 -1.54 9.37 7.38
C LEU A 74 -1.52 9.67 8.88
N CYS A 75 -2.67 9.97 9.47
CA CYS A 75 -2.89 9.87 10.91
C CYS A 75 -3.01 8.41 11.36
N ASP A 76 -2.86 8.15 12.66
CA ASP A 76 -2.91 6.78 13.22
C ASP A 76 -4.27 6.10 13.03
N ASP A 77 -5.34 6.88 12.87
CA ASP A 77 -6.71 6.39 12.74
C ASP A 77 -7.29 6.52 11.32
N ASP A 78 -6.47 6.89 10.35
CA ASP A 78 -6.82 6.86 8.94
C ASP A 78 -6.89 5.43 8.40
N LEU A 79 -7.72 5.25 7.39
CA LEU A 79 -8.04 3.94 6.83
C LEU A 79 -7.32 3.74 5.51
N ILE A 80 -6.99 2.49 5.20
CA ILE A 80 -6.46 2.10 3.89
C ILE A 80 -7.34 1.04 3.22
N THR A 81 -7.45 1.10 1.90
CA THR A 81 -7.86 -0.04 1.08
C THR A 81 -6.71 -0.44 0.16
N SER A 82 -6.59 -1.75 -0.10
CA SER A 82 -5.42 -2.31 -0.76
C SER A 82 -5.79 -3.19 -1.96
N THR A 83 -4.80 -3.50 -2.79
CA THR A 83 -4.93 -4.36 -3.97
C THR A 83 -4.47 -5.79 -3.66
N HIS A 84 -4.52 -6.67 -4.66
CA HIS A 84 -3.95 -8.03 -4.57
C HIS A 84 -2.43 -8.03 -4.37
N ARG A 85 -1.75 -6.91 -4.62
CA ARG A 85 -0.32 -6.68 -4.34
C ARG A 85 -0.16 -5.93 -3.02
N GLY A 86 -0.84 -6.40 -1.98
CA GLY A 86 -1.11 -5.59 -0.79
C GLY A 86 -0.09 -5.69 0.35
N HIS A 87 0.98 -6.50 0.24
CA HIS A 87 1.86 -6.75 1.38
C HIS A 87 2.57 -5.49 1.87
N GLY A 88 3.08 -4.64 0.96
CA GLY A 88 3.72 -3.39 1.34
C GLY A 88 2.78 -2.42 2.06
N HIS A 89 1.53 -2.29 1.57
CA HIS A 89 0.51 -1.49 2.23
C HIS A 89 0.19 -2.02 3.64
N ALA A 90 0.04 -3.34 3.75
CA ALA A 90 -0.26 -4.00 5.03
C ALA A 90 0.91 -3.86 6.03
N HIS A 91 2.15 -3.94 5.57
CA HIS A 91 3.33 -3.73 6.41
C HIS A 91 3.46 -2.27 6.85
N ALA A 92 3.47 -1.33 5.91
CA ALA A 92 3.65 0.09 6.23
C ALA A 92 2.57 0.59 7.22
N HIS A 93 1.32 0.16 7.04
CA HIS A 93 0.21 0.52 7.92
C HIS A 93 0.23 -0.22 9.26
N GLY A 94 0.50 -1.53 9.26
CA GLY A 94 0.59 -2.30 10.50
C GLY A 94 1.82 -1.97 11.36
N ASP A 95 2.94 -1.59 10.75
CA ASP A 95 4.14 -1.14 11.47
C ASP A 95 3.86 0.15 12.26
N LYS A 96 2.97 1.02 11.77
CA LYS A 96 2.49 2.21 12.49
C LYS A 96 1.74 1.84 13.78
N ALA A 97 1.00 0.74 13.80
CA ALA A 97 0.35 0.24 15.01
C ALA A 97 1.30 -0.53 15.95
N ALA A 98 2.41 -1.06 15.42
CA ALA A 98 3.36 -1.90 16.15
C ALA A 98 4.52 -1.09 16.76
N GLN A 99 4.34 -0.59 17.98
CA GLN A 99 5.29 0.36 18.59
C GLN A 99 6.49 -0.27 19.32
N THR A 100 6.44 -1.57 19.67
CA THR A 100 7.56 -2.27 20.33
C THR A 100 8.21 -3.29 19.40
N PRO A 101 9.47 -3.69 19.63
CA PRO A 101 10.12 -4.75 18.87
C PRO A 101 9.31 -6.06 18.83
N GLU A 102 8.68 -6.43 19.95
CA GLU A 102 7.84 -7.62 20.07
C GLU A 102 6.57 -7.48 19.24
N ALA A 103 5.93 -6.31 19.27
CA ALA A 103 4.74 -6.03 18.47
C ALA A 103 5.06 -6.07 16.96
N LYS A 104 6.21 -5.54 16.55
CA LYS A 104 6.67 -5.58 15.15
C LYS A 104 6.95 -7.01 14.70
N GLN A 105 7.61 -7.81 15.53
CA GLN A 105 7.83 -9.21 15.23
C GLN A 105 6.51 -9.98 15.12
N GLU A 106 5.55 -9.71 16.01
CA GLU A 106 4.22 -10.33 15.95
C GLU A 106 3.45 -9.90 14.68
N HIS A 107 3.54 -8.64 14.27
CA HIS A 107 2.98 -8.16 13.02
C HIS A 107 3.53 -8.94 11.82
N PHE A 108 4.86 -9.08 11.69
CA PHE A 108 5.47 -9.90 10.64
C PHE A 108 5.05 -11.37 10.70
N ASN A 109 4.99 -11.94 11.90
CA ASN A 109 4.57 -13.33 12.09
C ASN A 109 3.15 -13.53 11.57
N LYS A 110 2.22 -12.61 11.90
CA LYS A 110 0.84 -12.65 11.40
C LYS A 110 0.76 -12.49 9.90
N MET A 111 1.51 -11.55 9.30
CA MET A 111 1.55 -11.39 7.85
C MET A 111 2.05 -12.66 7.15
N MET A 112 3.20 -13.20 7.58
CA MET A 112 3.77 -14.41 6.98
C MET A 112 2.89 -15.64 7.22
N ALA A 113 2.29 -15.76 8.41
CA ALA A 113 1.33 -16.82 8.71
C ALA A 113 0.10 -16.75 7.80
N GLU A 114 -0.41 -15.55 7.51
CA GLU A 114 -1.54 -15.37 6.59
C GLU A 114 -1.17 -15.81 5.17
N VAL A 115 -0.03 -15.33 4.66
CA VAL A 115 0.50 -15.71 3.34
C VAL A 115 0.68 -17.22 3.20
N LEU A 116 1.09 -17.90 4.27
CA LEU A 116 1.28 -19.35 4.32
C LEU A 116 0.02 -20.16 4.66
N GLY A 117 -1.14 -19.51 4.76
CA GLY A 117 -2.41 -20.16 5.07
C GLY A 117 -2.44 -20.79 6.48
N LYS A 118 -1.78 -20.18 7.45
CA LYS A 118 -1.70 -20.65 8.84
C LYS A 118 -2.68 -19.91 9.74
N SER A 119 -3.19 -20.60 10.76
CA SER A 119 -4.21 -20.09 11.69
C SER A 119 -3.77 -18.86 12.50
N GLY A 120 -2.47 -18.63 12.65
CA GLY A 120 -1.91 -17.44 13.30
C GLY A 120 -1.93 -16.18 12.43
N GLY A 121 -2.38 -16.27 11.18
CA GLY A 121 -2.49 -15.11 10.29
C GLY A 121 -3.61 -14.15 10.70
N TYR A 122 -3.53 -12.92 10.18
CA TYR A 122 -4.53 -11.86 10.40
C TYR A 122 -5.98 -12.30 10.15
N CYS A 123 -6.19 -13.16 9.17
CA CYS A 123 -7.49 -13.71 8.78
C CYS A 123 -7.55 -15.23 9.03
N LYS A 124 -6.72 -15.73 9.95
CA LYS A 124 -6.59 -17.15 10.30
C LYS A 124 -6.17 -18.03 9.12
N GLY A 125 -5.41 -17.48 8.17
CA GLY A 125 -4.90 -18.18 7.00
C GLY A 125 -5.96 -18.43 5.92
N LYS A 126 -7.13 -17.80 6.03
CA LYS A 126 -8.23 -17.97 5.07
C LYS A 126 -8.14 -17.01 3.88
N GLY A 127 -7.47 -15.88 4.08
CA GLY A 127 -7.28 -14.88 3.04
C GLY A 127 -6.10 -15.22 2.14
N GLY A 128 -4.98 -15.65 2.73
CA GLY A 128 -3.76 -15.86 1.96
C GLY A 128 -3.12 -14.53 1.50
N SER A 129 -2.20 -14.63 0.55
CA SER A 129 -1.39 -13.50 0.07
C SER A 129 -2.21 -12.29 -0.41
N MET A 130 -3.31 -12.52 -1.13
CA MET A 130 -4.10 -11.43 -1.74
C MET A 130 -5.13 -10.78 -0.80
N HIS A 131 -5.24 -11.22 0.45
CA HIS A 131 -6.34 -10.84 1.35
C HIS A 131 -5.90 -10.61 2.81
N ILE A 132 -4.68 -10.14 3.04
CA ILE A 132 -4.28 -9.67 4.37
C ILE A 132 -5.15 -8.46 4.74
N ALA A 133 -5.77 -8.51 5.92
CA ALA A 133 -6.61 -7.44 6.45
C ALA A 133 -6.40 -7.28 7.97
N ASP A 134 -5.90 -6.11 8.37
CA ASP A 134 -5.81 -5.69 9.78
C ASP A 134 -6.88 -4.63 10.08
N VAL A 135 -8.13 -5.08 10.07
CA VAL A 135 -9.30 -4.19 10.20
C VAL A 135 -9.30 -3.45 11.55
N ALA A 136 -8.72 -4.05 12.60
CA ALA A 136 -8.66 -3.46 13.92
C ALA A 136 -7.83 -2.16 13.95
N HIS A 137 -6.85 -2.04 13.06
CA HIS A 137 -5.97 -0.87 12.99
C HIS A 137 -6.27 0.04 11.78
N GLY A 138 -7.25 -0.29 10.94
CA GLY A 138 -7.69 0.55 9.82
C GLY A 138 -7.34 0.05 8.42
N ASN A 139 -6.71 -1.11 8.29
CA ASN A 139 -6.53 -1.77 7.00
C ASN A 139 -7.78 -2.57 6.65
N LEU A 140 -8.62 -2.02 5.76
CA LEU A 140 -9.91 -2.60 5.37
C LEU A 140 -9.77 -3.85 4.47
N GLY A 141 -8.54 -4.21 4.11
CA GLY A 141 -8.20 -5.45 3.44
C GLY A 141 -7.75 -5.29 1.99
N ALA A 142 -7.02 -6.29 1.54
CA ALA A 142 -6.61 -6.50 0.16
C ALA A 142 -7.66 -7.30 -0.64
N THR A 143 -7.75 -7.03 -1.94
CA THR A 143 -8.69 -7.72 -2.84
C THR A 143 -8.05 -8.19 -4.14
N GLY A 144 -8.39 -9.42 -4.54
CA GLY A 144 -8.09 -10.03 -5.84
C GLY A 144 -8.81 -9.39 -7.03
N ILE A 145 -9.90 -8.65 -6.79
CA ILE A 145 -10.72 -8.07 -7.85
C ILE A 145 -10.14 -6.71 -8.25
N VAL A 146 -9.63 -6.61 -9.49
CA VAL A 146 -9.07 -5.37 -10.04
C VAL A 146 -10.11 -4.24 -9.98
N GLY A 147 -9.75 -3.13 -9.32
CA GLY A 147 -10.65 -1.98 -9.11
C GLY A 147 -11.77 -2.22 -8.09
N GLY A 148 -11.83 -3.38 -7.44
CA GLY A 148 -12.87 -3.72 -6.47
C GLY A 148 -12.77 -2.96 -5.14
N ASN A 149 -11.58 -2.49 -4.77
CA ASN A 149 -11.34 -1.74 -3.53
C ASN A 149 -11.70 -0.24 -3.64
N ILE A 150 -11.77 0.30 -4.86
CA ILE A 150 -12.04 1.72 -5.11
C ILE A 150 -13.43 2.14 -4.59
N PRO A 151 -14.54 1.44 -4.93
CA PRO A 151 -15.86 1.78 -4.37
C PRO A 151 -15.96 1.51 -2.87
N VAL A 152 -15.19 0.54 -2.34
CA VAL A 152 -15.11 0.30 -0.89
C VAL A 152 -14.47 1.50 -0.18
N ALA A 153 -13.43 2.11 -0.75
CA ALA A 153 -12.81 3.31 -0.21
C ALA A 153 -13.79 4.49 -0.19
N VAL A 154 -14.56 4.68 -1.26
CA VAL A 154 -15.64 5.69 -1.33
C VAL A 154 -16.68 5.46 -0.24
N GLY A 155 -17.14 4.23 -0.06
CA GLY A 155 -18.08 3.90 1.01
C GLY A 155 -17.52 4.16 2.42
N ALA A 156 -16.24 3.83 2.65
CA ALA A 156 -15.57 4.09 3.92
C ALA A 156 -15.41 5.60 4.18
N ALA A 157 -15.07 6.38 3.15
CA ALA A 157 -14.92 7.83 3.26
C ALA A 157 -16.28 8.53 3.48
N LEU A 158 -17.35 8.03 2.84
CA LEU A 158 -18.72 8.46 3.14
C LEU A 158 -19.07 8.19 4.60
N ALA A 159 -18.71 7.02 5.14
CA ALA A 159 -18.93 6.72 6.55
C ALA A 159 -18.18 7.69 7.47
N GLN A 160 -16.92 8.03 7.16
CA GLN A 160 -16.15 9.03 7.93
C GLN A 160 -16.83 10.39 7.92
N LYS A 161 -17.26 10.86 6.74
CA LYS A 161 -18.00 12.12 6.59
C LYS A 161 -19.30 12.15 7.40
N LEU A 162 -20.09 11.07 7.35
CA LEU A 162 -21.35 10.97 8.08
C LEU A 162 -21.15 10.90 9.61
N GLN A 163 -20.04 10.32 10.06
CA GLN A 163 -19.68 10.28 11.47
C GLN A 163 -19.10 11.61 11.97
N GLY A 164 -18.79 12.56 11.07
CA GLY A 164 -18.07 13.78 11.41
C GLY A 164 -16.67 13.51 11.95
N SER A 165 -16.05 12.38 11.56
CA SER A 165 -14.65 12.14 11.87
C SER A 165 -13.76 12.94 10.92
N ASN A 166 -12.57 13.32 11.39
CA ASN A 166 -11.56 13.99 10.56
C ASN A 166 -10.63 12.99 9.87
N ARG A 167 -11.09 11.74 9.71
CA ARG A 167 -10.30 10.65 9.13
C ARG A 167 -10.38 10.65 7.62
N VAL A 168 -9.29 10.27 6.98
CA VAL A 168 -9.15 10.08 5.54
C VAL A 168 -9.07 8.59 5.22
N VAL A 169 -9.53 8.24 4.01
CA VAL A 169 -9.33 6.91 3.44
C VAL A 169 -8.34 6.98 2.29
N LEU A 170 -7.21 6.28 2.40
CA LEU A 170 -6.24 6.13 1.33
C LEU A 170 -6.53 4.87 0.51
N CYS A 171 -6.80 5.05 -0.78
CA CYS A 171 -7.15 3.98 -1.70
C CYS A 171 -5.98 3.69 -2.65
N PHE A 172 -5.26 2.59 -2.44
CA PHE A 172 -4.22 2.16 -3.39
C PHE A 172 -4.82 1.39 -4.57
N PHE A 173 -4.40 1.67 -5.79
CA PHE A 173 -4.77 0.88 -6.98
C PHE A 173 -3.74 1.03 -8.10
N GLY A 174 -3.58 0.00 -8.93
CA GLY A 174 -2.65 0.06 -10.07
C GLY A 174 -3.21 0.82 -11.28
N ASP A 175 -2.33 1.17 -12.21
CA ASP A 175 -2.68 1.83 -13.48
C ASP A 175 -3.73 1.05 -14.29
N GLY A 176 -3.63 -0.28 -14.37
CA GLY A 176 -4.65 -1.10 -15.03
C GLY A 176 -6.05 -0.98 -14.42
N ALA A 177 -6.14 -0.71 -13.11
CA ALA A 177 -7.43 -0.58 -12.41
C ALA A 177 -8.15 0.74 -12.72
N SER A 178 -7.44 1.77 -13.18
CA SER A 178 -8.05 3.05 -13.57
C SER A 178 -8.93 2.92 -14.81
N ASN A 179 -8.74 1.86 -15.61
CA ASN A 179 -9.58 1.57 -16.78
C ASN A 179 -10.87 0.81 -16.44
N THR A 180 -11.18 0.60 -15.15
CA THR A 180 -12.40 -0.09 -14.73
C THR A 180 -13.57 0.88 -14.58
N GLY A 181 -14.81 0.42 -14.80
CA GLY A 181 -16.01 1.24 -14.54
C GLY A 181 -16.09 1.72 -13.09
N ASN A 182 -15.67 0.85 -12.15
CA ASN A 182 -15.58 1.17 -10.73
C ASN A 182 -14.77 2.44 -10.45
N PHE A 183 -13.64 2.65 -11.15
CA PHE A 183 -12.82 3.84 -10.99
C PHE A 183 -13.62 5.12 -11.34
N HIS A 184 -14.22 5.15 -12.52
CA HIS A 184 -14.95 6.33 -13.00
C HIS A 184 -16.17 6.67 -12.12
N GLU A 185 -16.96 5.66 -11.75
CA GLU A 185 -18.11 5.85 -10.87
C GLU A 185 -17.69 6.35 -9.48
N SER A 186 -16.62 5.77 -8.93
CA SER A 186 -16.10 6.12 -7.61
C SER A 186 -15.56 7.55 -7.55
N LEU A 187 -14.78 7.98 -8.53
CA LEU A 187 -14.24 9.34 -8.59
C LEU A 187 -15.36 10.38 -8.71
N ASN A 188 -16.33 10.12 -9.60
CA ASN A 188 -17.48 11.00 -9.76
C ASN A 188 -18.27 11.15 -8.45
N MET A 189 -18.53 10.04 -7.76
CA MET A 189 -19.27 10.03 -6.50
C MET A 189 -18.49 10.70 -5.36
N ALA A 190 -17.21 10.38 -5.22
CA ALA A 190 -16.33 10.98 -4.20
C ALA A 190 -16.23 12.50 -4.36
N SER A 191 -16.08 12.98 -5.60
CA SER A 191 -16.03 14.41 -5.90
C SER A 191 -17.37 15.09 -5.67
N THR A 192 -18.47 14.52 -6.15
CA THR A 192 -19.81 15.11 -6.00
C THR A 192 -20.22 15.25 -4.53
N TRP A 193 -19.74 14.33 -3.69
CA TRP A 193 -20.08 14.31 -2.27
C TRP A 193 -18.99 14.88 -1.37
N ASP A 194 -17.94 15.51 -1.91
CA ASP A 194 -16.78 16.03 -1.16
C ASP A 194 -16.31 15.05 -0.08
N LEU A 195 -15.95 13.82 -0.48
CA LEU A 195 -15.57 12.76 0.44
C LEU A 195 -14.07 12.83 0.82
N PRO A 196 -13.71 12.49 2.07
CA PRO A 196 -12.32 12.45 2.53
C PRO A 196 -11.61 11.17 2.05
N VAL A 197 -11.38 11.07 0.74
CA VAL A 197 -10.67 9.94 0.12
C VAL A 197 -9.50 10.44 -0.74
N VAL A 198 -8.36 9.79 -0.59
CA VAL A 198 -7.17 10.00 -1.42
C VAL A 198 -6.99 8.79 -2.32
N PHE A 199 -7.00 9.01 -3.63
CA PHE A 199 -6.79 7.97 -4.64
C PHE A 199 -5.29 7.90 -4.99
N MET A 200 -4.62 6.83 -4.58
CA MET A 200 -3.20 6.58 -4.82
C MET A 200 -3.02 5.59 -5.97
N VAL A 201 -2.64 6.12 -7.14
CA VAL A 201 -2.36 5.33 -8.34
C VAL A 201 -0.93 4.82 -8.28
N GLU A 202 -0.75 3.50 -8.32
CA GLU A 202 0.55 2.85 -8.45
C GLU A 202 0.84 2.54 -9.92
N ASN A 203 1.24 3.57 -10.68
CA ASN A 203 1.56 3.43 -12.10
C ASN A 203 2.95 2.80 -12.31
N ASN A 204 2.99 1.47 -12.44
CA ASN A 204 4.22 0.72 -12.73
C ASN A 204 4.39 0.39 -14.22
N GLN A 205 3.66 1.09 -15.09
CA GLN A 205 3.71 1.01 -16.55
C GLN A 205 3.15 -0.28 -17.17
N TYR A 206 2.72 -1.27 -16.36
CA TYR A 206 2.23 -2.56 -16.86
C TYR A 206 1.08 -3.13 -16.03
N ALA A 207 -0.08 -3.30 -16.69
CA ALA A 207 -1.17 -4.10 -16.17
C ALA A 207 -0.98 -5.58 -16.55
N MET A 208 -0.36 -6.35 -15.66
CA MET A 208 0.03 -7.75 -15.90
C MET A 208 0.98 -7.88 -17.11
N SER A 209 0.47 -8.18 -18.30
CA SER A 209 1.25 -8.30 -19.55
C SER A 209 1.01 -7.15 -20.53
N VAL A 210 0.12 -6.22 -20.21
CA VAL A 210 -0.28 -5.11 -21.09
C VAL A 210 0.45 -3.83 -20.68
N PRO A 211 1.32 -3.27 -21.55
CA PRO A 211 1.95 -1.98 -21.30
C PRO A 211 0.91 -0.85 -21.25
N TRP A 212 1.11 0.14 -20.39
CA TRP A 212 0.24 1.31 -20.20
C TRP A 212 -0.17 1.98 -21.53
N VAL A 213 0.81 2.26 -22.39
CA VAL A 213 0.63 2.88 -23.71
C VAL A 213 -0.25 2.10 -24.69
N LYS A 214 -0.57 0.83 -24.39
CA LYS A 214 -1.50 0.02 -25.19
C LYS A 214 -2.92 -0.02 -24.61
N ALA A 215 -3.07 0.33 -23.33
CA ALA A 215 -4.36 0.32 -22.63
C ALA A 215 -5.03 1.69 -22.61
N THR A 216 -4.25 2.78 -22.71
CA THR A 216 -4.75 4.16 -22.67
C THR A 216 -4.12 5.03 -23.76
N ARG A 217 -4.69 6.21 -23.98
CA ARG A 217 -4.11 7.26 -24.84
C ARG A 217 -3.38 8.34 -24.05
N LEU A 218 -3.60 8.43 -22.74
CA LEU A 218 -2.94 9.42 -21.89
C LEU A 218 -1.55 8.92 -21.51
N GLU A 219 -0.60 9.84 -21.35
CA GLU A 219 0.75 9.50 -20.88
C GLU A 219 0.74 9.12 -19.39
N ASP A 220 -0.12 9.77 -18.61
CA ASP A 220 -0.33 9.50 -17.18
C ASP A 220 -1.83 9.56 -16.80
N ILE A 221 -2.17 9.11 -15.60
CA ILE A 221 -3.54 9.02 -15.06
C ILE A 221 -3.96 10.33 -14.38
#